data_AF-A0AAV2RHZ4-F1
#
_entry.id   AF-A0AAV2RHZ4-F1
#
_cell.length_a   1.000
_cell.length_b   1.000
_cell.length_c   1.000
_cell.angle_alpha   90.00
_cell.angle_beta   90.00
_cell.angle_gamma   90.00
#
_symmetry.space_group_name_H-M   'P 1'
#
loop_
_entity.id
_entity.type
_entity.pdbx_description
1 polymer ?
#
loop_
_entity_poly.entity_id
_entity_poly.type
_entity_poly.pdbx_seq_one_letter_code
_entity_poly.pdbx_strand_id
1 'polypeptide(L)'
;QQDGMEISNESPLWWPILPGRWYSSKYCLLLLTYRSNWNSHPNQPYITFPCSISHRTLCEDLGPLLFNSNDVFVNINEKIELNCGIRSDYLYCFWEKDANIFMTEDVYKGMYSGLSRPDKTTHNQCGIVVDKATIEDQGIWTCKIHNQATVLTGSKKVILTVGRIAAPPCYYECGIDHDWVCGTDDTSYQNTCMLNTSACEAPDRNITIKH
;
A
#
# COMPACT_ATOMS: atom_id res chain seq x y z
N GLN A 1 31.85 -2.93 31.72
CA GLN A 1 30.43 -2.65 31.47
C GLN A 1 29.91 -1.84 32.63
N GLN A 2 29.43 -0.63 32.35
CA GLN A 2 28.53 0.08 33.26
C GLN A 2 27.24 0.17 32.47
N ASP A 3 26.39 -0.83 32.66
CA ASP A 3 25.13 -0.97 31.94
C ASP A 3 24.02 -0.35 32.81
N GLY A 4 23.11 0.41 32.19
CA GLY A 4 21.81 0.70 32.77
C GLY A 4 21.70 1.88 33.73
N MET A 5 22.06 3.09 33.28
CA MET A 5 21.50 4.30 33.88
C MET A 5 20.11 4.58 33.29
N GLU A 6 19.12 4.76 34.15
CA GLU A 6 17.79 5.25 33.80
C GLU A 6 17.90 6.70 33.34
N ILE A 7 17.38 7.00 32.16
CA ILE A 7 17.33 8.37 31.64
C ILE A 7 15.89 8.87 31.64
N SER A 8 15.72 10.15 31.92
CA SER A 8 14.41 10.79 31.84
C SER A 8 13.84 10.62 30.44
N ASN A 9 12.56 10.33 30.38
CA ASN A 9 11.80 10.15 29.15
C ASN A 9 11.79 11.37 28.22
N GLU A 10 12.22 12.55 28.69
CA GLU A 10 12.31 13.80 27.92
C GLU A 10 13.78 14.20 27.62
N SER A 11 14.71 13.25 27.63
CA SER A 11 16.14 13.56 27.49
C SER A 11 16.55 13.78 26.03
N PRO A 12 17.51 14.69 25.75
CA PRO A 12 18.07 14.84 24.41
C PRO A 12 18.96 13.64 24.06
N LEU A 13 18.66 12.99 22.94
CA LEU A 13 19.40 11.82 22.46
C LEU A 13 20.28 12.21 21.26
N TRP A 14 21.46 11.59 21.15
CA TRP A 14 22.42 11.89 20.09
C TRP A 14 22.49 10.73 19.08
N TRP A 15 22.22 11.04 17.82
CA TRP A 15 22.40 10.12 16.68
C TRP A 15 23.32 10.77 15.63
N PRO A 16 24.25 10.03 14.99
CA PRO A 16 25.21 10.60 14.04
C PRO A 16 24.61 11.36 12.85
N ILE A 17 23.33 11.10 12.52
CA ILE A 17 22.63 11.74 11.39
C ILE A 17 21.69 12.87 11.87
N LEU A 18 21.36 12.94 13.17
CA LEU A 18 20.44 13.93 13.75
C LEU A 18 20.85 14.27 15.20
N PRO A 19 21.92 15.07 15.40
CA PRO A 19 22.41 15.41 16.73
C PRO A 19 21.43 16.33 17.49
N GLY A 20 21.21 16.05 18.78
CA GLY A 20 20.64 17.01 19.72
C GLY A 20 19.12 17.22 19.66
N ARG A 21 18.35 16.22 19.20
CA ARG A 21 16.89 16.30 19.24
C ARG A 21 16.35 15.78 20.58
N TRP A 22 15.37 16.50 21.11
CA TRP A 22 14.57 16.07 22.26
C TRP A 22 13.70 14.89 21.85
N TYR A 23 13.72 13.83 22.64
CA TYR A 23 12.86 12.67 22.48
C TYR A 23 11.93 12.58 23.69
N SER A 24 10.63 12.38 23.46
CA SER A 24 9.63 12.18 24.51
C SER A 24 9.06 10.77 24.40
N SER A 25 9.30 9.95 25.43
CA SER A 25 8.83 8.57 25.54
C SER A 25 7.79 8.42 26.65
N LYS A 26 6.84 7.48 26.52
CA LYS A 26 5.96 7.10 27.64
C LYS A 26 6.56 5.98 28.51
N TYR A 27 7.75 5.49 28.18
CA TYR A 27 8.42 4.35 28.82
C TYR A 27 9.83 4.70 29.29
N CYS A 28 10.25 4.09 30.40
CA CYS A 28 11.60 4.20 30.95
C CYS A 28 12.65 3.83 29.91
N LEU A 29 13.55 4.75 29.63
CA LEU A 29 14.63 4.57 28.67
C LEU A 29 15.88 4.04 29.39
N LEU A 30 16.53 3.04 28.79
CA LEU A 30 17.78 2.47 29.30
C LEU A 30 18.91 2.73 28.30
N LEU A 31 19.96 3.41 28.73
CA LEU A 31 21.10 3.69 27.87
C LEU A 31 22.03 2.48 27.75
N LEU A 32 22.30 2.05 26.52
CA LEU A 32 23.36 1.08 26.21
C LEU A 32 24.42 1.74 25.33
N THR A 33 25.59 2.07 25.92
CA THR A 33 26.71 2.69 25.19
C THR A 33 28.04 2.03 25.54
N TYR A 34 28.98 1.99 24.59
CA TYR A 34 30.33 1.49 24.81
C TYR A 34 31.19 2.52 25.56
N ARG A 35 32.02 2.05 26.50
CA ARG A 35 32.86 2.90 27.37
C ARG A 35 33.80 3.86 26.60
N SER A 36 34.23 3.48 25.40
CA SER A 36 35.05 4.32 24.52
C SER A 36 34.32 5.58 24.02
N ASN A 37 33.02 5.48 23.79
CA ASN A 37 32.21 6.60 23.28
C ASN A 37 31.92 7.61 24.39
N TRP A 38 31.70 7.13 25.61
CA TRP A 38 31.58 7.97 26.81
C TRP A 38 32.83 8.83 27.04
N ASN A 39 34.02 8.23 26.90
CA ASN A 39 35.28 8.92 27.16
C ASN A 39 35.63 9.96 26.07
N SER A 40 35.20 9.74 24.84
CA SER A 40 35.47 10.67 23.72
C SER A 40 34.46 11.83 23.67
N HIS A 41 33.26 11.64 24.21
CA HIS A 41 32.18 12.63 24.18
C HIS A 41 31.53 12.78 25.57
N PRO A 42 32.27 13.31 26.58
CA PRO A 42 31.81 13.36 27.97
C PRO A 42 30.55 14.22 28.18
N ASN A 43 30.24 15.13 27.26
CA ASN A 43 29.06 16.00 27.30
C ASN A 43 27.90 15.52 26.40
N GLN A 44 28.02 14.37 25.73
CA GLN A 44 27.01 13.86 24.78
C GLN A 44 26.82 12.35 24.96
N PRO A 45 26.19 11.91 26.08
CA PRO A 45 26.41 10.57 26.56
C PRO A 45 25.56 9.48 25.89
N TYR A 46 24.56 9.87 25.08
CA TYR A 46 23.48 8.96 24.71
C TYR A 46 23.52 8.57 23.22
N ILE A 47 24.08 7.39 22.93
CA ILE A 47 23.87 6.69 21.65
C ILE A 47 22.75 5.68 21.86
N THR A 48 21.63 5.83 21.17
CA THR A 48 20.55 4.83 21.17
C THR A 48 20.45 4.22 19.78
N PHE A 49 20.40 2.89 19.68
CA PHE A 49 20.14 2.23 18.41
C PHE A 49 18.63 2.11 18.18
N PRO A 50 18.15 2.39 16.96
CA PRO A 50 16.80 2.01 16.57
C PRO A 50 16.66 0.49 16.62
N CYS A 51 15.50 -0.01 17.06
CA CYS A 51 15.22 -1.44 17.22
C CYS A 51 15.72 -2.25 16.02
N SER A 52 16.72 -3.11 16.23
CA SER A 52 17.25 -3.99 15.20
C SER A 52 17.37 -5.39 15.79
N ILE A 53 17.16 -6.39 14.93
CA ILE A 53 16.81 -7.80 15.20
C ILE A 53 17.82 -8.56 16.10
N SER A 54 18.90 -7.93 16.54
CA SER A 54 19.93 -8.56 17.36
C SER A 54 19.99 -8.13 18.83
N HIS A 55 19.33 -7.06 19.29
CA HIS A 55 19.36 -6.69 20.72
C HIS A 55 17.99 -6.22 21.23
N ARG A 56 17.35 -7.08 22.04
CA ARG A 56 16.10 -6.80 22.76
C ARG A 56 16.34 -5.77 23.85
N THR A 57 16.16 -4.50 23.55
CA THR A 57 15.91 -3.47 24.57
C THR A 57 14.88 -2.49 24.04
N LEU A 58 13.73 -2.46 24.71
CA LEU A 58 12.53 -1.63 24.48
C LEU A 58 11.86 -1.85 23.11
N CYS A 59 10.99 -2.86 23.03
CA CYS A 59 10.03 -2.99 21.94
C CYS A 59 8.61 -2.88 22.50
N GLU A 60 7.87 -1.85 22.08
CA GLU A 60 6.40 -1.95 22.06
C GLU A 60 6.02 -3.03 21.04
N ASP A 61 5.12 -3.92 21.46
CA ASP A 61 4.49 -4.90 20.58
C ASP A 61 3.63 -4.14 19.56
N LEU A 62 4.19 -3.89 18.37
CA LEU A 62 3.50 -3.21 17.29
C LEU A 62 2.45 -4.19 16.77
N GLY A 63 1.19 -3.94 17.17
CA GLY A 63 0.05 -4.78 16.81
C GLY A 63 -0.04 -5.10 15.31
N PRO A 64 -0.84 -6.10 14.91
CA PRO A 64 -0.79 -6.68 13.57
C PRO A 64 -1.00 -5.65 12.46
N LEU A 65 -0.21 -5.78 11.39
CA LEU A 65 -0.35 -5.02 10.14
C LEU A 65 -1.77 -5.08 9.59
N LEU A 66 -2.37 -3.91 9.39
CA LEU A 66 -3.66 -3.76 8.72
C LEU A 66 -3.39 -3.48 7.25
N PHE A 67 -3.59 -4.49 6.42
CA PHE A 67 -3.22 -4.48 5.01
C PHE A 67 -4.18 -5.34 4.19
N ASN A 68 -4.51 -4.89 2.96
CA ASN A 68 -5.28 -5.71 2.04
C ASN A 68 -4.38 -6.80 1.44
N SER A 69 -4.44 -8.02 1.97
CA SER A 69 -3.56 -9.11 1.52
C SER A 69 -3.99 -9.80 0.23
N ASN A 70 -5.18 -9.48 -0.27
CA ASN A 70 -5.73 -10.11 -1.44
C ASN A 70 -5.28 -9.38 -2.69
N ASP A 71 -5.09 -10.14 -3.76
CA ASP A 71 -4.81 -9.57 -5.07
C ASP A 71 -5.98 -8.66 -5.49
N VAL A 72 -5.64 -7.51 -6.06
CA VAL A 72 -6.60 -6.49 -6.47
C VAL A 72 -6.77 -6.58 -7.98
N PHE A 73 -8.01 -6.74 -8.42
CA PHE A 73 -8.41 -6.68 -9.81
C PHE A 73 -9.28 -5.44 -10.00
N VAL A 74 -8.97 -4.64 -11.01
CA VAL A 74 -9.64 -3.35 -11.25
C VAL A 74 -9.70 -3.04 -12.74
N ASN A 75 -10.79 -2.40 -13.17
CA ASN A 75 -10.91 -1.97 -14.55
C ASN A 75 -10.09 -0.70 -14.81
N ILE A 76 -9.75 -0.49 -16.09
CA ILE A 76 -9.08 0.74 -16.53
C ILE A 76 -9.96 1.95 -16.19
N ASN A 77 -9.34 3.04 -15.72
CA ASN A 77 -9.96 4.28 -15.25
C ASN A 77 -10.73 4.21 -13.93
N GLU A 78 -10.80 3.05 -13.27
CA GLU A 78 -11.38 2.96 -11.93
C GLU A 78 -10.38 3.43 -10.85
N LYS A 79 -10.92 3.91 -9.74
CA LYS A 79 -10.15 4.32 -8.55
C LYS A 79 -9.72 3.08 -7.77
N ILE A 80 -8.46 3.04 -7.34
CA ILE A 80 -7.91 1.94 -6.54
C ILE A 80 -7.55 2.46 -5.16
N GLU A 81 -8.00 1.78 -4.10
CA GLU A 81 -7.57 2.08 -2.73
C GLU A 81 -6.63 0.98 -2.24
N LEU A 82 -5.35 1.33 -2.02
CA LEU A 82 -4.33 0.44 -1.51
C LEU A 82 -4.16 0.67 0.00
N ASN A 83 -4.70 -0.26 0.79
CA ASN A 83 -4.72 -0.14 2.25
C ASN A 83 -3.39 -0.57 2.88
N CYS A 84 -2.81 0.30 3.71
CA CYS A 84 -1.66 0.02 4.53
C CYS A 84 -1.67 0.87 5.82
N GLY A 85 -1.44 0.23 6.96
CA GLY A 85 -1.29 0.93 8.22
C GLY A 85 -1.17 -0.02 9.42
N ILE A 86 -1.04 0.57 10.61
CA ILE A 86 -1.08 -0.14 11.90
C ILE A 86 -1.82 0.70 12.93
N ARG A 87 -2.19 0.07 14.05
CA ARG A 87 -2.83 0.75 15.19
C ARG A 87 -1.78 1.30 16.17
N SER A 88 -0.87 2.16 15.70
CA SER A 88 0.23 2.70 16.52
C SER A 88 0.57 4.17 16.20
N ASP A 89 1.51 4.75 16.96
CA ASP A 89 1.97 6.14 16.90
C ASP A 89 3.02 6.39 15.80
N TYR A 90 3.14 7.66 15.36
CA TYR A 90 4.03 8.26 14.34
C TYR A 90 4.86 7.30 13.47
N LEU A 91 4.41 7.13 12.22
CA LEU A 91 4.99 6.20 11.26
C LEU A 91 5.36 6.93 9.99
N TYR A 92 6.43 6.46 9.39
CA TYR A 92 6.91 6.91 8.10
C TYR A 92 6.72 5.79 7.09
N CYS A 93 5.99 6.07 6.02
CA CYS A 93 5.51 5.04 5.11
C CYS A 93 5.97 5.29 3.68
N PHE A 94 6.27 4.20 2.99
CA PHE A 94 6.64 4.20 1.59
C PHE A 94 5.92 3.11 0.83
N TRP A 95 5.62 3.40 -0.43
CA TRP A 95 5.22 2.40 -1.41
C TRP A 95 6.32 2.21 -2.44
N GLU A 96 6.57 0.95 -2.81
CA GLU A 96 7.51 0.59 -3.85
C GLU A 96 6.79 -0.11 -5.01
N LYS A 97 7.09 0.32 -6.24
CA LYS A 97 6.60 -0.27 -7.49
C LYS A 97 7.62 -0.07 -8.60
N ASP A 98 8.08 -1.16 -9.23
CA ASP A 98 9.02 -1.13 -10.36
C ASP A 98 10.23 -0.19 -10.15
N ALA A 99 10.85 -0.30 -8.96
CA ALA A 99 11.96 0.55 -8.48
C ALA A 99 11.61 2.02 -8.14
N ASN A 100 10.38 2.47 -8.36
CA ASN A 100 9.91 3.77 -7.87
C ASN A 100 9.55 3.68 -6.39
N ILE A 101 9.89 4.71 -5.64
CA ILE A 101 9.57 4.86 -4.21
C ILE A 101 8.67 6.08 -4.06
N PHE A 102 7.49 5.86 -3.48
CA PHE A 102 6.50 6.90 -3.21
C PHE A 102 6.41 7.12 -1.71
N MET A 103 6.79 8.31 -1.27
CA MET A 103 6.56 8.74 0.11
C MET A 103 5.09 9.09 0.29
N THR A 104 4.41 8.44 1.25
CA THR A 104 2.97 8.65 1.48
C THR A 104 2.65 10.13 1.77
N GLU A 105 3.50 10.84 2.51
CA GLU A 105 3.32 12.27 2.79
C GLU A 105 3.33 13.14 1.53
N ASP A 106 4.20 12.81 0.56
CA ASP A 106 4.32 13.55 -0.69
C ASP A 106 3.14 13.26 -1.64
N VAL A 107 2.63 12.01 -1.63
CA VAL A 107 1.34 11.67 -2.26
C VAL A 107 0.22 12.54 -1.69
N TYR A 108 0.16 12.68 -0.37
CA TYR A 108 -0.91 13.47 0.28
C TYR A 108 -0.79 14.97 0.03
N LYS A 109 0.42 15.46 -0.28
CA LYS A 109 0.69 16.84 -0.72
C LYS A 109 0.49 17.02 -2.24
N GLY A 110 0.10 15.98 -2.97
CA GLY A 110 -0.16 16.03 -4.41
C GLY A 110 1.12 16.15 -5.25
N MET A 111 2.27 15.70 -4.76
CA MET A 111 3.52 15.74 -5.52
C MET A 111 3.57 14.72 -6.66
N TYR A 112 2.81 13.62 -6.55
CA TYR A 112 2.75 12.57 -7.56
C TYR A 112 1.42 12.63 -8.30
N SER A 113 1.46 12.86 -9.60
CA SER A 113 0.26 12.90 -10.45
C SER A 113 -0.41 11.53 -10.51
N GLY A 114 -1.74 11.50 -10.36
CA GLY A 114 -2.54 10.27 -10.41
C GLY A 114 -2.55 9.45 -9.11
N LEU A 115 -1.87 9.94 -8.07
CA LEU A 115 -1.91 9.35 -6.74
C LEU A 115 -2.49 10.34 -5.73
N SER A 116 -3.31 9.84 -4.80
CA SER A 116 -3.96 10.67 -3.79
C SER A 116 -4.09 9.99 -2.43
N ARG A 117 -4.59 10.77 -1.45
CA ARG A 117 -4.83 10.31 -0.07
C ARG A 117 -6.15 9.52 0.00
N PRO A 118 -6.21 8.39 0.73
CA PRO A 118 -7.46 7.68 1.00
C PRO A 118 -8.47 8.53 1.79
N ASP A 119 -9.76 8.33 1.50
CA ASP A 119 -10.86 9.03 2.18
C ASP A 119 -10.94 8.63 3.67
N LYS A 120 -10.57 7.38 4.00
CA LYS A 120 -10.53 6.86 5.36
C LYS A 120 -9.10 6.50 5.76
N THR A 121 -8.53 7.27 6.69
CA THR A 121 -7.15 7.04 7.18
C THR A 121 -7.07 6.35 8.55
N THR A 122 -8.20 6.07 9.19
CA THR A 122 -8.22 5.33 10.47
C THR A 122 -7.60 3.96 10.28
N HIS A 123 -6.42 3.76 10.88
CA HIS A 123 -5.61 2.55 10.72
C HIS A 123 -5.11 2.25 9.29
N ASN A 124 -5.26 3.22 8.39
CA ASN A 124 -4.80 3.21 7.00
C ASN A 124 -3.90 4.43 6.73
N GLN A 125 -3.05 4.77 7.71
CA GLN A 125 -2.26 5.99 7.69
C GLN A 125 -1.16 5.97 6.61
N CYS A 126 -0.82 4.78 6.11
CA CYS A 126 0.14 4.57 5.04
C CYS A 126 -0.54 4.32 3.68
N GLY A 127 -1.88 4.25 3.63
CA GLY A 127 -2.60 3.92 2.41
C GLY A 127 -2.44 4.98 1.34
N ILE A 128 -2.51 4.56 0.08
CA ILE A 128 -2.52 5.45 -1.08
C ILE A 128 -3.66 5.07 -2.00
N VAL A 129 -4.06 6.03 -2.84
CA VAL A 129 -5.07 5.85 -3.87
C VAL A 129 -4.44 6.05 -5.23
N VAL A 130 -4.74 5.17 -6.18
CA VAL A 130 -4.54 5.42 -7.60
C VAL A 130 -5.84 6.01 -8.14
N ASP A 131 -5.79 7.25 -8.64
CA ASP A 131 -7.00 8.00 -9.00
C ASP A 131 -7.72 7.39 -10.21
N LYS A 132 -6.95 6.89 -11.19
CA LYS A 132 -7.43 6.24 -12.40
C LYS A 132 -6.46 5.14 -12.82
N ALA A 133 -6.88 3.89 -12.69
CA ALA A 133 -6.07 2.72 -13.02
C ALA A 133 -5.68 2.69 -14.50
N THR A 134 -4.41 2.42 -14.77
CA THR A 134 -3.84 2.22 -16.11
C THR A 134 -3.10 0.90 -16.20
N ILE A 135 -2.78 0.45 -17.42
CA ILE A 135 -1.96 -0.76 -17.64
C ILE A 135 -0.58 -0.60 -17.00
N GLU A 136 -0.07 0.63 -16.86
CA GLU A 136 1.21 0.89 -16.21
C GLU A 136 1.13 0.65 -14.71
N ASP A 137 -0.03 0.73 -14.07
CA ASP A 137 -0.18 0.51 -12.63
C ASP A 137 -0.09 -0.96 -12.22
N GLN A 138 -0.19 -1.88 -13.18
CA GLN A 138 -0.11 -3.32 -12.93
C GLN A 138 1.22 -3.71 -12.25
N GLY A 139 1.19 -4.82 -11.51
CA GLY A 139 2.38 -5.43 -10.91
C GLY A 139 2.33 -5.45 -9.39
N ILE A 140 3.51 -5.57 -8.78
CA ILE A 140 3.64 -5.75 -7.33
C ILE A 140 3.83 -4.38 -6.69
N TRP A 141 2.91 -4.04 -5.80
CA TRP A 141 3.02 -2.89 -4.92
C TRP A 141 3.40 -3.35 -3.53
N THR A 142 4.46 -2.77 -2.96
CA THR A 142 4.92 -3.10 -1.62
C THR A 142 4.81 -1.90 -0.71
N CYS A 143 4.00 -2.01 0.36
CA CYS A 143 4.00 -1.01 1.41
C CYS A 143 5.06 -1.36 2.45
N LYS A 144 5.86 -0.38 2.84
CA LYS A 144 6.82 -0.46 3.94
C LYS A 144 6.48 0.60 4.99
N ILE A 145 6.29 0.15 6.22
CA ILE A 145 6.00 1.00 7.37
C ILE A 145 7.25 1.04 8.23
N HIS A 146 7.74 2.23 8.48
CA HIS A 146 8.84 2.50 9.38
C HIS A 146 8.32 3.25 10.61
N ASN A 147 8.89 3.01 11.77
CA ASN A 147 8.61 3.79 12.96
C ASN A 147 9.57 4.99 13.08
N GLN A 148 9.42 5.78 14.15
CA GLN A 148 10.25 6.95 14.48
C GLN A 148 11.77 6.70 14.44
N ALA A 149 12.20 5.44 14.53
CA ALA A 149 13.60 5.06 14.55
C ALA A 149 14.08 4.52 13.18
N THR A 150 13.29 4.68 12.10
CA THR A 150 13.53 4.15 10.74
C THR A 150 13.56 2.62 10.64
N VAL A 151 13.16 1.91 11.70
CA VAL A 151 13.08 0.45 11.72
C VAL A 151 11.89 0.01 10.91
N LEU A 152 12.12 -0.92 9.98
CA LEU A 152 11.03 -1.58 9.26
C LEU A 152 10.14 -2.30 10.27
N THR A 153 8.97 -1.71 10.50
CA THR A 153 7.94 -2.19 11.42
C THR A 153 7.02 -3.19 10.73
N GLY A 154 6.87 -3.05 9.43
CA GLY A 154 6.06 -3.96 8.65
C GLY A 154 6.24 -3.76 7.16
N SER A 155 6.11 -4.85 6.42
CA SER A 155 6.10 -4.84 4.97
C SER A 155 5.03 -5.79 4.46
N LYS A 156 4.29 -5.36 3.44
CA LYS A 156 3.38 -6.27 2.76
C LYS A 156 3.21 -5.91 1.29
N LYS A 157 3.06 -6.96 0.49
CA LYS A 157 2.90 -6.88 -0.95
C LYS A 157 1.44 -7.12 -1.34
N VAL A 158 0.99 -6.41 -2.37
CA VAL A 158 -0.29 -6.62 -3.05
C VAL A 158 -0.01 -6.72 -4.55
N ILE A 159 -0.63 -7.68 -5.22
CA ILE A 159 -0.55 -7.80 -6.67
C ILE A 159 -1.73 -7.04 -7.25
N LEU A 160 -1.43 -6.04 -8.08
CA LEU A 160 -2.43 -5.27 -8.81
C LEU A 160 -2.51 -5.76 -10.25
N THR A 161 -3.69 -6.22 -10.63
CA THR A 161 -4.02 -6.58 -12.02
C THR A 161 -4.98 -5.54 -12.58
N VAL A 162 -4.51 -4.78 -13.56
CA VAL A 162 -5.35 -3.82 -14.29
C VAL A 162 -5.72 -4.43 -15.63
N GLY A 163 -7.02 -4.61 -15.84
CA GLY A 163 -7.54 -5.18 -17.05
C GLY A 163 -9.05 -5.00 -17.08
N ARG A 164 -9.65 -5.16 -18.26
CA ARG A 164 -11.10 -5.35 -18.28
C ARG A 164 -11.37 -6.67 -17.57
N ILE A 165 -12.25 -6.68 -16.57
CA ILE A 165 -12.84 -7.93 -16.08
C ILE A 165 -13.21 -8.71 -17.35
N ALA A 166 -12.53 -9.83 -17.59
CA ALA A 166 -12.96 -10.73 -18.64
C ALA A 166 -14.40 -11.07 -18.25
N ALA A 167 -15.36 -10.58 -19.06
CA ALA A 167 -16.74 -10.97 -18.88
C ALA A 167 -16.75 -12.50 -18.72
N PRO A 168 -17.58 -13.04 -17.80
CA PRO A 168 -17.71 -14.50 -17.70
C PRO A 168 -17.84 -15.06 -19.11
N PRO A 169 -17.13 -16.15 -19.43
CA PRO A 169 -17.09 -16.67 -20.80
C PRO A 169 -18.52 -16.80 -21.31
N CYS A 170 -18.78 -16.17 -22.45
CA CYS A 170 -20.09 -16.13 -23.09
C CYS A 170 -20.41 -17.51 -23.61
N TYR A 171 -20.94 -18.37 -22.74
CA TYR A 171 -21.32 -19.72 -23.09
C TYR A 171 -22.83 -19.80 -23.27
N TYR A 172 -23.26 -19.83 -24.52
CA TYR A 172 -24.63 -20.11 -24.89
C TYR A 172 -24.66 -21.37 -25.76
N GLU A 173 -25.36 -22.41 -25.32
CA GLU A 173 -25.74 -23.53 -26.20
C GLU A 173 -26.93 -23.10 -27.06
N CYS A 174 -26.65 -22.50 -28.21
CA CYS A 174 -27.70 -22.07 -29.12
C CYS A 174 -28.16 -23.24 -30.01
N GLY A 175 -29.48 -23.43 -30.10
CA GLY A 175 -30.10 -24.35 -31.06
C GLY A 175 -29.90 -23.91 -32.51
N ILE A 176 -30.19 -24.82 -33.45
CA ILE A 176 -30.13 -24.60 -34.90
C ILE A 176 -31.44 -24.01 -35.47
N ASP A 177 -32.26 -23.39 -34.61
CA ASP A 177 -33.49 -22.72 -35.01
C ASP A 177 -33.18 -21.51 -35.90
N HIS A 178 -33.92 -21.37 -37.00
CA HIS A 178 -33.72 -20.33 -38.01
C HIS A 178 -34.72 -19.18 -37.84
N ASP A 179 -34.90 -18.72 -36.61
CA ASP A 179 -35.73 -17.57 -36.27
C ASP A 179 -34.92 -16.27 -36.42
N TRP A 180 -34.63 -15.91 -37.67
CA TRP A 180 -33.71 -14.81 -37.99
C TRP A 180 -34.08 -13.49 -37.32
N VAL A 181 -33.09 -12.83 -36.72
CA VAL A 181 -33.22 -11.49 -36.12
C VAL A 181 -32.16 -10.54 -36.70
N CYS A 182 -32.50 -9.26 -36.82
CA CYS A 182 -31.57 -8.21 -37.22
C CYS A 182 -31.02 -7.51 -35.97
N GLY A 183 -29.71 -7.40 -35.86
CA GLY A 183 -29.03 -6.68 -34.78
C GLY A 183 -28.93 -5.17 -35.05
N THR A 184 -28.73 -4.40 -33.99
CA THR A 184 -28.38 -2.96 -34.08
C THR A 184 -27.01 -2.70 -34.70
N ASP A 185 -26.20 -3.74 -34.89
CA ASP A 185 -24.91 -3.72 -35.58
C ASP A 185 -25.03 -4.00 -37.10
N ASP A 186 -26.24 -4.00 -37.64
CA ASP A 186 -26.58 -4.31 -39.03
C ASP A 186 -26.20 -5.74 -39.47
N THR A 187 -26.00 -6.65 -38.51
CA THR A 187 -25.79 -8.09 -38.75
C THR A 187 -27.09 -8.87 -38.57
N SER A 188 -27.33 -9.88 -39.41
CA SER A 188 -28.42 -10.84 -39.24
C SER A 188 -27.95 -12.08 -38.47
N TYR A 189 -28.69 -12.50 -37.46
CA TYR A 189 -28.39 -13.66 -36.63
C TYR A 189 -29.44 -14.75 -36.83
N GLN A 190 -29.03 -16.03 -36.82
CA GLN A 190 -29.92 -17.17 -37.04
C GLN A 190 -31.08 -17.23 -36.04
N ASN A 191 -30.83 -16.80 -34.80
CA ASN A 191 -31.84 -16.69 -33.74
C ASN A 191 -31.38 -15.69 -32.68
N THR A 192 -32.27 -15.41 -31.73
CA THR A 192 -32.01 -14.48 -30.61
C THR A 192 -30.86 -14.95 -29.71
N CYS A 193 -30.65 -16.27 -29.57
CA CYS A 193 -29.53 -16.81 -28.79
C CYS A 193 -28.18 -16.42 -29.40
N MET A 194 -28.02 -16.63 -30.72
CA MET A 194 -26.80 -16.25 -31.44
C MET A 194 -26.49 -14.75 -31.35
N LEU A 195 -27.53 -13.90 -31.42
CA LEU A 195 -27.38 -12.46 -31.19
C LEU A 195 -26.87 -12.17 -29.78
N ASN A 196 -27.46 -12.80 -28.75
CA ASN A 196 -27.04 -12.62 -27.36
C ASN A 196 -25.61 -13.09 -27.09
N THR A 197 -25.16 -14.16 -27.77
CA THR A 197 -23.76 -14.60 -27.74
C THR A 197 -22.84 -13.51 -28.24
N SER A 198 -23.10 -12.96 -29.42
CA SER A 198 -22.28 -11.88 -29.98
C SER A 198 -22.36 -10.59 -29.16
N ALA A 199 -23.52 -10.26 -28.59
CA ALA A 199 -23.69 -9.13 -27.68
C ALA A 199 -22.85 -9.30 -26.40
N CYS A 200 -22.78 -10.52 -25.87
CA CYS A 200 -21.96 -10.86 -24.72
C CYS A 200 -20.46 -10.82 -25.03
N GLU A 201 -20.04 -11.35 -26.18
CA GLU A 201 -18.62 -11.37 -26.60
C GLU A 201 -18.08 -9.97 -26.92
N ALA A 202 -18.96 -9.04 -27.30
CA ALA A 202 -18.62 -7.67 -27.67
C ALA A 202 -19.48 -6.63 -26.92
N PRO A 203 -19.32 -6.50 -25.58
CA PRO A 203 -20.15 -5.61 -24.77
C PRO A 203 -20.00 -4.13 -25.17
N ASP A 204 -18.85 -3.73 -25.72
CA ASP A 204 -18.59 -2.38 -26.23
C ASP A 204 -19.46 -2.01 -27.45
N ARG A 205 -20.07 -2.98 -28.14
CA ARG A 205 -20.87 -2.75 -29.36
C ARG A 205 -22.36 -2.54 -29.11
N ASN A 206 -22.84 -2.81 -27.89
CA ASN A 206 -24.24 -2.64 -27.48
C ASN A 206 -25.25 -3.24 -28.48
N ILE A 207 -25.02 -4.51 -28.86
CA ILE A 207 -25.82 -5.23 -29.85
C ILE A 207 -27.16 -5.61 -29.22
N THR A 208 -28.27 -5.18 -29.82
CA THR A 208 -29.64 -5.51 -29.43
C THR A 208 -30.47 -5.82 -30.68
N ILE A 209 -31.70 -6.33 -30.51
CA ILE A 209 -32.60 -6.54 -31.65
C ILE A 209 -33.04 -5.18 -32.21
N LYS A 210 -32.87 -5.00 -33.52
CA LYS A 210 -33.34 -3.84 -34.26
C LYS A 210 -34.83 -4.00 -34.57
N HIS A 211 -35.65 -3.06 -34.06
CA HIS A 211 -37.10 -3.00 -34.29
C HIS A 211 -37.46 -2.29 -35.59
#